data_AF-A0A2R6BS73-F1
#
_entry.id   AF-A0A2R6BS73-F1
#
_cell.length_a   1.000
_cell.length_b   1.000
_cell.length_c   1.000
_cell.angle_alpha   90.00
_cell.angle_beta   90.00
_cell.angle_gamma   90.00
#
_symmetry.space_group_name_H-M   'P 1'
#
loop_
_entity.id
_entity.type
_entity.pdbx_description
1 polymer ?
#
loop_
_entity_poly.entity_id
_entity_poly.type
_entity_poly.pdbx_seq_one_letter_code
_entity_poly.pdbx_strand_id
1 'polypeptide(L)'
;MSRNEFRQLALDLRRRNPEFEALHSQVAERFYEAWQRFLGGLANKPREKKPYRFLSLVYPQGGWRLSDVREVGLGKNKKRKARLYLSRIGFFTLILHRVFPENQVCQVCVKLNPSGRIHVIFLVEEPESQEEQSEEPGKAVGVDLGITRLATLSDGRFLENPKPLERSLD
;
A
#
# COMPACT_ATOMS: atom_id res chain seq x y z
N MET A 1 -11.75 14.41 -20.54
CA MET A 1 -11.91 15.13 -19.26
C MET A 1 -10.60 15.07 -18.53
N SER A 2 -10.07 16.20 -18.09
CA SER A 2 -8.83 16.25 -17.30
C SER A 2 -9.09 15.86 -15.84
N ARG A 3 -8.05 15.47 -15.09
CA ARG A 3 -8.17 15.14 -13.65
C ARG A 3 -8.68 16.33 -12.84
N ASN A 4 -8.34 17.56 -13.25
CA ASN A 4 -8.76 18.77 -12.57
C ASN A 4 -10.24 19.08 -12.81
N GLU A 5 -10.74 18.89 -14.04
CA GLU A 5 -12.17 18.98 -14.35
C GLU A 5 -12.99 17.98 -13.52
N PHE A 6 -12.52 16.73 -13.42
CA PHE A 6 -13.20 15.72 -12.60
C PHE A 6 -13.27 16.13 -11.12
N ARG A 7 -12.17 16.69 -10.57
CA ARG A 7 -12.14 17.18 -9.19
C ARG A 7 -13.12 18.32 -8.95
N GLN A 8 -13.23 19.27 -9.88
CA GLN A 8 -14.20 20.36 -9.79
C GLN A 8 -15.64 19.82 -9.82
N LEU A 9 -15.92 18.89 -10.74
CA LEU A 9 -17.23 18.24 -10.82
C LEU A 9 -17.58 17.49 -9.53
N ALA A 10 -16.61 16.78 -8.94
CA ALA A 10 -16.80 16.10 -7.66
C ALA A 10 -17.08 17.09 -6.50
N LEU A 11 -16.46 18.27 -6.50
CA LEU A 11 -16.74 19.32 -5.52
C LEU A 11 -18.14 19.90 -5.71
N ASP A 12 -18.56 20.15 -6.95
CA ASP A 12 -19.90 20.67 -7.23
C ASP A 12 -21.00 19.66 -6.88
N LEU A 13 -20.75 18.36 -7.11
CA LEU A 13 -21.66 17.29 -6.66
C LEU A 13 -21.80 17.26 -5.13
N ARG A 14 -20.72 17.51 -4.39
CA ARG A 14 -20.78 17.60 -2.92
C ARG A 14 -21.57 18.80 -2.43
N ARG A 15 -21.47 19.94 -3.12
CA ARG A 15 -22.28 21.13 -2.80
C ARG A 15 -23.77 20.88 -2.99
N ARG A 16 -24.13 20.08 -4.00
CA ARG A 16 -25.53 19.75 -4.32
C ARG A 16 -26.10 18.70 -3.38
N ASN A 17 -25.29 17.71 -2.99
CA ASN A 17 -25.71 16.60 -2.14
C ASN A 17 -24.84 16.53 -0.86
N PRO A 18 -25.35 17.04 0.28
CA PRO A 18 -24.61 17.06 1.55
C PRO A 18 -24.12 15.69 2.02
N GLU A 19 -24.82 14.61 1.66
CA GLU A 19 -24.40 13.24 1.98
C GLU A 19 -23.02 12.89 1.41
N PHE A 20 -22.62 13.49 0.28
CA PHE A 20 -21.31 13.28 -0.33
C PHE A 20 -20.18 14.05 0.35
N GLU A 21 -20.50 14.96 1.27
CA GLU A 21 -19.49 15.67 2.06
C GLU A 21 -18.76 14.71 3.02
N ALA A 22 -19.45 13.67 3.50
CA ALA A 22 -18.86 12.62 4.31
C ALA A 22 -17.85 11.75 3.54
N LEU A 23 -17.93 11.71 2.21
CA LEU A 23 -17.03 10.92 1.40
C LEU A 23 -15.65 11.57 1.32
N HIS A 24 -14.60 10.79 1.58
CA HIS A 24 -13.23 11.24 1.32
C HIS A 24 -13.00 11.41 -0.20
N SER A 25 -12.25 12.44 -0.61
CA SER A 25 -11.98 12.76 -2.04
C SER A 25 -11.40 11.59 -2.82
N GLN A 26 -10.65 10.75 -2.15
CA GLN A 26 -9.99 9.59 -2.72
C GLN A 26 -10.97 8.52 -3.24
N VAL A 27 -12.19 8.44 -2.70
CA VAL A 27 -13.22 7.50 -3.20
C VAL A 27 -13.64 7.88 -4.62
N ALA A 28 -13.82 9.17 -4.88
CA ALA A 28 -14.15 9.68 -6.20
C ALA A 28 -12.99 9.46 -7.20
N GLU A 29 -11.73 9.69 -6.76
CA GLU A 29 -10.56 9.46 -7.62
C GLU A 29 -10.44 7.99 -8.06
N ARG A 30 -10.63 7.02 -7.14
CA ARG A 30 -10.61 5.59 -7.49
C ARG A 30 -11.69 5.22 -8.51
N PHE A 31 -12.86 5.81 -8.38
CA PHE A 31 -13.95 5.60 -9.33
C PHE A 31 -13.57 6.14 -10.72
N TYR A 32 -13.02 7.35 -10.77
CA TYR A 32 -12.55 7.95 -12.02
C TYR A 32 -11.47 7.12 -12.70
N GLU A 33 -10.45 6.69 -11.98
CA GLU A 33 -9.37 5.85 -12.51
C GLU A 33 -9.89 4.52 -13.06
N ALA A 34 -10.82 3.87 -12.36
CA ALA A 34 -11.43 2.63 -12.82
C ALA A 34 -12.20 2.82 -14.13
N TRP A 35 -12.93 3.93 -14.27
CA TRP A 35 -13.65 4.27 -15.50
C TRP A 35 -12.72 4.66 -16.64
N GLN A 36 -11.65 5.41 -16.38
CA GLN A 36 -10.64 5.73 -17.39
C GLN A 36 -10.01 4.46 -17.98
N ARG A 37 -9.65 3.49 -17.12
CA ARG A 37 -9.11 2.20 -17.58
C ARG A 37 -10.11 1.38 -18.39
N PHE A 38 -11.39 1.40 -18.00
CA PHE A 38 -12.44 0.73 -18.76
C PHE A 38 -12.63 1.36 -20.15
N LEU A 39 -12.74 2.68 -20.22
CA LEU A 39 -12.89 3.40 -21.48
C LEU A 39 -11.65 3.25 -22.38
N GLY A 40 -10.47 3.11 -21.79
CA GLY A 40 -9.23 2.82 -22.50
C GLY A 40 -9.02 1.35 -22.88
N GLY A 41 -9.98 0.45 -22.62
CA GLY A 41 -9.86 -0.97 -22.94
C GLY A 41 -8.84 -1.76 -22.09
N LEU A 42 -8.28 -1.14 -21.05
CA LEU A 42 -7.27 -1.74 -20.16
C LEU A 42 -7.88 -2.54 -19.00
N ALA A 43 -9.19 -2.44 -18.80
CA ALA A 43 -9.91 -3.12 -17.73
C ALA A 43 -11.37 -3.39 -18.13
N ASN A 44 -11.98 -4.37 -17.48
CA ASN A 44 -13.41 -4.61 -17.58
C ASN A 44 -14.21 -3.48 -16.91
N LYS A 45 -15.49 -3.37 -17.28
CA LYS A 45 -16.42 -2.38 -16.72
C LYS A 45 -16.42 -2.47 -15.18
N PRO A 46 -16.20 -1.36 -14.46
CA PRO A 46 -16.24 -1.37 -13.00
C PRO A 46 -17.64 -1.76 -12.53
N ARG A 47 -17.71 -2.72 -11.61
CA ARG A 47 -18.97 -3.15 -10.99
C ARG A 47 -19.23 -2.31 -9.75
N GLU A 48 -20.50 -1.95 -9.56
CA GLU A 48 -20.94 -1.35 -8.30
C GLU A 48 -20.70 -2.33 -7.14
N LYS A 49 -20.04 -1.82 -6.10
CA LYS A 49 -19.82 -2.59 -4.87
C LYS A 49 -20.88 -2.20 -3.87
N LYS A 50 -21.43 -3.20 -3.18
CA LYS A 50 -22.29 -2.95 -2.01
C LYS A 50 -21.46 -2.34 -0.87
N PRO A 51 -22.05 -1.53 0.03
CA PRO A 51 -21.31 -0.88 1.12
C PRO A 51 -20.41 -1.81 1.93
N TYR A 52 -20.91 -3.00 2.29
CA TYR A 52 -20.15 -4.01 3.05
C TYR A 52 -18.97 -4.66 2.28
N ARG A 53 -18.84 -4.40 0.98
CA ARG A 53 -17.69 -4.84 0.16
C ARG A 53 -16.62 -3.75 0.04
N PHE A 54 -16.89 -2.53 0.51
CA PHE A 54 -15.90 -1.46 0.59
C PHE A 54 -15.10 -1.57 1.89
N LEU A 55 -14.15 -2.49 1.88
CA LEU A 55 -13.34 -2.83 3.04
C LEU A 55 -11.99 -2.10 3.07
N SER A 56 -11.80 -1.08 2.24
CA SER A 56 -10.56 -0.31 2.25
C SER A 56 -10.74 1.16 1.94
N LEU A 57 -10.00 1.97 2.68
CA LEU A 57 -9.81 3.39 2.46
C LEU A 57 -8.34 3.65 2.18
N VAL A 58 -8.08 4.59 1.28
CA VAL A 58 -6.72 4.96 0.90
C VAL A 58 -6.61 6.46 1.03
N TYR A 59 -5.50 6.89 1.58
CA TYR A 59 -5.12 8.27 1.73
C TYR A 59 -3.83 8.45 0.93
N PRO A 60 -3.75 9.44 0.03
CA PRO A 60 -2.51 9.74 -0.69
C PRO A 60 -1.48 10.38 0.28
N GLN A 61 -0.60 11.25 -0.20
CA GLN A 61 0.35 11.99 0.65
C GLN A 61 -0.30 12.91 1.72
N GLY A 62 -1.62 13.11 1.67
CA GLY A 62 -2.35 13.98 2.58
C GLY A 62 -3.63 13.36 3.15
N GLY A 63 -4.24 14.06 4.10
CA GLY A 63 -5.44 13.60 4.80
C GLY A 63 -5.16 12.60 5.92
N TRP A 64 -3.90 12.46 6.33
CA TRP A 64 -3.46 11.70 7.50
C TRP A 64 -2.30 12.44 8.19
N ARG A 65 -2.06 12.13 9.46
CA ARG A 65 -0.92 12.67 10.23
C ARG A 65 -0.50 11.69 11.31
N LEU A 66 0.80 11.42 11.42
CA LEU A 66 1.34 10.68 12.55
C LEU A 66 1.77 11.66 13.66
N SER A 67 1.48 11.34 14.91
CA SER A 67 1.85 12.14 16.07
C SER A 67 2.11 11.26 17.30
N ASP A 68 2.61 11.87 18.38
CA ASP A 68 2.83 11.21 19.68
C ASP A 68 3.61 9.89 19.59
N VAL A 69 4.62 9.84 18.72
CA VAL A 69 5.48 8.67 18.56
C VAL A 69 6.37 8.54 19.79
N ARG A 70 6.19 7.46 20.54
CA ARG A 70 6.93 7.19 21.78
C ARG A 70 7.27 5.71 21.92
N GLU A 71 8.42 5.44 22.53
CA GLU A 71 8.75 4.09 22.97
C GLU A 71 8.00 3.75 24.25
N VAL A 72 7.45 2.55 24.31
CA VAL A 72 6.65 2.05 25.44
C VAL A 72 7.08 0.62 25.74
N GLY A 73 7.22 0.29 27.02
CA GLY A 73 7.65 -1.04 27.49
C GLY A 73 9.08 -1.04 28.04
N LEU A 74 9.41 -2.08 28.82
CA LEU A 74 10.74 -2.28 29.40
C LEU A 74 11.47 -3.47 28.76
N GLY A 75 12.81 -3.39 28.74
CA GLY A 75 13.69 -4.49 28.33
C GLY A 75 13.48 -4.93 26.87
N LYS A 76 13.33 -6.24 26.65
CA LYS A 76 13.15 -6.84 25.31
C LYS A 76 11.77 -6.60 24.69
N ASN A 77 10.81 -6.05 25.44
CA ASN A 77 9.43 -5.80 25.00
C ASN A 77 9.16 -4.34 24.58
N LYS A 78 10.19 -3.59 24.18
CA LYS A 78 10.03 -2.23 23.66
C LYS A 78 9.16 -2.23 22.42
N LYS A 79 8.09 -1.44 22.43
CA LYS A 79 7.18 -1.21 21.31
C LYS A 79 7.11 0.28 21.05
N ARG A 80 7.08 0.68 19.78
CA ARG A 80 6.80 2.08 19.42
C ARG A 80 5.29 2.26 19.32
N LYS A 81 4.71 3.15 20.11
CA LYS A 81 3.32 3.56 19.98
C LYS A 81 3.26 4.91 19.29
N ALA A 82 2.24 5.12 18.46
CA ALA A 82 1.99 6.39 17.78
C ALA A 82 0.48 6.64 17.70
N ARG A 83 0.08 7.89 17.47
CA ARG A 83 -1.28 8.26 17.11
C ARG A 83 -1.34 8.60 15.64
N LEU A 84 -2.27 7.98 14.92
CA LEU A 84 -2.57 8.28 13.53
C LEU A 84 -3.90 9.03 13.46
N TYR A 85 -3.87 10.24 12.94
CA TYR A 85 -5.06 10.95 12.51
C TYR A 85 -5.39 10.59 11.06
N LEU A 86 -6.66 10.31 10.78
CA LEU A 86 -7.21 10.12 9.44
C LEU A 86 -8.36 11.10 9.23
N SER A 87 -8.29 11.89 8.16
CA SER A 87 -9.33 12.87 7.87
C SER A 87 -10.68 12.19 7.66
N ARG A 88 -11.75 12.86 8.14
CA ARG A 88 -13.14 12.36 8.20
C ARG A 88 -13.39 11.13 9.10
N ILE A 89 -12.35 10.55 9.72
CA ILE A 89 -12.50 9.40 10.64
C ILE A 89 -12.07 9.76 12.07
N GLY A 90 -10.89 10.35 12.26
CA GLY A 90 -10.37 10.73 13.57
C GLY A 90 -9.05 10.05 13.95
N PHE A 91 -8.80 9.92 15.25
CA PHE A 91 -7.52 9.44 15.80
C PHE A 91 -7.54 7.95 16.16
N PHE A 92 -6.45 7.26 15.83
CA PHE A 92 -6.20 5.85 16.12
C PHE A 92 -4.86 5.67 16.83
N THR A 93 -4.80 4.76 17.80
CA THR A 93 -3.53 4.36 18.41
C THR A 93 -2.93 3.21 17.63
N LEU A 94 -1.68 3.35 17.19
CA LEU A 94 -0.93 2.35 16.44
C LEU A 94 0.22 1.79 17.28
N ILE A 95 0.57 0.54 17.00
CA ILE A 95 1.84 -0.06 17.39
C ILE A 95 2.68 -0.17 16.12
N LEU A 96 3.79 0.56 16.08
CA LEU A 96 4.73 0.55 14.96
C LEU A 96 5.78 -0.53 15.21
N HIS A 97 5.82 -1.52 14.32
CA HIS A 97 6.81 -2.61 14.37
C HIS A 97 8.15 -2.22 13.74
N ARG A 98 8.18 -1.21 12.87
CA ARG A 98 9.37 -0.73 12.18
C ARG A 98 9.45 0.79 12.23
N VAL A 99 10.66 1.31 12.18
CA VAL A 99 10.92 2.74 11.92
C VAL A 99 10.85 2.94 10.41
N PHE A 100 10.24 4.03 9.96
CA PHE A 100 10.20 4.42 8.56
C PHE A 100 10.23 5.94 8.43
N PRO A 101 10.75 6.48 7.31
CA PRO A 101 10.74 7.91 7.02
C PRO A 101 9.31 8.38 6.68
N GLU A 102 8.69 9.15 7.58
CA GLU A 102 7.31 9.65 7.41
C GLU A 102 7.16 10.57 6.18
N ASN A 103 8.19 11.36 5.88
CA ASN A 103 8.24 12.26 4.72
C ASN A 103 8.30 11.55 3.37
N GLN A 104 8.60 10.25 3.36
CA GLN A 104 8.63 9.41 2.16
C GLN A 104 7.38 8.55 2.01
N VAL A 105 6.38 8.73 2.89
CA VAL A 105 5.11 8.00 2.76
C VAL A 105 4.30 8.58 1.61
N CYS A 106 4.15 7.79 0.55
CA CYS A 106 3.38 8.16 -0.63
C CYS A 106 1.89 7.88 -0.45
N GLN A 107 1.54 6.85 0.34
CA GLN A 107 0.15 6.44 0.51
C GLN A 107 -0.06 5.71 1.84
N VAL A 108 -1.20 5.95 2.49
CA VAL A 108 -1.68 5.19 3.65
C VAL A 108 -2.95 4.43 3.29
N CYS A 109 -2.95 3.11 3.41
CA CYS A 109 -4.12 2.27 3.17
C CYS A 109 -4.64 1.67 4.47
N VAL A 110 -5.90 1.90 4.78
CA VAL A 110 -6.62 1.24 5.86
C VAL A 110 -7.45 0.12 5.26
N LYS A 111 -7.20 -1.13 5.68
CA LYS A 111 -7.94 -2.31 5.23
C LYS A 111 -8.63 -2.98 6.40
N LEU A 112 -9.92 -3.26 6.23
CA LEU A 112 -10.72 -4.11 7.11
C LEU A 112 -10.73 -5.52 6.53
N ASN A 113 -10.15 -6.48 7.23
CA ASN A 113 -10.25 -7.88 6.82
C ASN A 113 -11.61 -8.47 7.22
N PRO A 114 -12.10 -9.51 6.53
CA PRO A 114 -13.33 -10.22 6.92
C PRO A 114 -13.32 -10.76 8.35
N SER A 115 -12.12 -10.96 8.94
CA SER A 115 -11.94 -11.32 10.34
C SER A 115 -12.22 -10.18 11.34
N GLY A 116 -12.59 -8.99 10.87
CA GLY A 116 -12.77 -7.78 11.69
C GLY A 116 -11.46 -7.05 12.02
N ARG A 117 -10.30 -7.60 11.64
CA ARG A 117 -9.00 -6.95 11.90
C ARG A 117 -8.78 -5.78 10.94
N ILE A 118 -8.38 -4.64 11.50
CA ILE A 118 -8.00 -3.45 10.75
C ILE A 118 -6.48 -3.38 10.61
N HIS A 119 -6.00 -3.20 9.40
CA HIS A 119 -4.59 -3.01 9.09
C HIS A 119 -4.38 -1.62 8.49
N VAL A 120 -3.39 -0.90 9.01
CA VAL A 120 -2.89 0.34 8.41
C VAL A 120 -1.57 0.02 7.71
N ILE A 121 -1.51 0.31 6.42
CA ILE A 121 -0.38 0.01 5.54
C ILE A 121 0.18 1.33 5.06
N PHE A 122 1.43 1.62 5.41
CA PHE A 122 2.18 2.76 4.90
C PHE A 122 2.97 2.30 3.68
N LEU A 123 2.70 2.90 2.52
CA LEU A 123 3.52 2.77 1.33
C LEU A 123 4.57 3.86 1.39
N VAL A 124 5.82 3.45 1.55
CA VAL A 124 6.98 4.34 1.68
C VAL A 124 7.80 4.17 0.41
N GLU A 125 8.11 5.29 -0.23
CA GLU A 125 9.05 5.34 -1.33
C GLU A 125 10.45 5.48 -0.76
N GLU A 126 11.16 4.36 -0.66
CA GLU A 126 12.57 4.41 -0.32
C GLU A 126 13.33 4.87 -1.57
N PRO A 127 14.21 5.88 -1.47
CA PRO A 127 15.09 6.20 -2.58
C PRO A 127 15.84 4.92 -2.93
N GLU A 128 16.05 4.66 -4.21
CA GLU A 128 17.05 3.67 -4.63
C GLU A 128 18.31 4.03 -3.85
N SER A 129 18.67 3.17 -2.89
CA SER A 129 20.03 3.23 -2.39
C SER A 129 20.87 3.20 -3.64
N GLN A 130 21.79 4.15 -3.76
CA GLN A 130 22.99 3.90 -4.53
C GLN A 130 23.63 2.69 -3.83
N GLU A 131 23.11 1.48 -4.11
CA GLU A 131 23.91 0.29 -4.10
C GLU A 131 25.10 0.74 -4.93
N GLU A 132 26.22 0.94 -4.22
CA GLU A 132 27.48 1.42 -4.76
C GLU A 132 27.53 0.87 -6.17
N GLN A 133 27.49 1.75 -7.18
CA GLN A 133 27.40 1.34 -8.57
C GLN A 133 28.41 0.23 -8.72
N SER A 134 27.91 -1.02 -8.74
CA SER A 134 28.77 -2.16 -8.86
C SER A 134 29.53 -1.86 -10.12
N GLU A 135 30.86 -1.97 -10.05
CA GLU A 135 31.72 -1.89 -11.23
C GLU A 135 31.01 -2.57 -12.40
N GLU A 136 31.12 -1.96 -13.59
CA GLU A 136 30.42 -2.36 -14.82
C GLU A 136 30.02 -3.84 -14.79
N PRO A 137 28.74 -4.20 -14.99
CA PRO A 137 28.25 -5.55 -14.74
C PRO A 137 29.16 -6.57 -15.43
N GLY A 138 30.05 -7.19 -14.66
CA GLY A 138 31.24 -7.84 -15.22
C GLY A 138 30.92 -9.08 -16.06
N LYS A 139 29.68 -9.58 -15.96
CA LYS A 139 29.16 -10.71 -16.74
C LYS A 139 27.64 -10.76 -16.69
N ALA A 140 26.98 -10.81 -17.85
CA ALA A 140 25.58 -11.18 -17.92
C ALA A 140 25.39 -12.66 -17.55
N VAL A 141 24.46 -12.96 -16.65
CA VAL A 141 24.13 -14.33 -16.23
C VAL A 141 22.64 -14.57 -16.47
N GLY A 142 22.33 -15.63 -17.22
CA GLY A 142 20.95 -16.08 -17.39
C GLY A 142 20.46 -16.77 -16.13
N VAL A 143 19.23 -16.47 -15.71
CA VAL A 143 18.58 -17.06 -14.54
C VAL A 143 17.34 -17.81 -15.00
N ASP A 144 17.31 -19.12 -14.80
CA ASP A 144 16.15 -19.98 -15.03
C ASP A 144 15.54 -20.40 -13.68
N LEU A 145 14.26 -20.08 -13.46
CA LEU A 145 13.55 -20.36 -12.21
C LEU A 145 12.75 -21.65 -12.33
N GLY A 146 12.98 -22.58 -11.40
CA GLY A 146 12.41 -23.93 -11.45
C GLY A 146 11.65 -24.32 -10.19
N ILE A 147 10.94 -25.45 -10.29
CA ILE A 147 10.26 -26.07 -9.15
C ILE A 147 11.22 -27.01 -8.39
N THR A 148 12.07 -27.75 -9.11
CA THR A 148 13.07 -28.64 -8.49
C THR A 148 14.18 -27.87 -7.81
N ARG A 149 14.70 -26.84 -8.49
CA ARG A 149 15.71 -25.89 -7.98
C ARG A 149 15.11 -24.49 -8.08
N LEU A 150 15.31 -23.66 -7.06
CA LEU A 150 14.77 -22.29 -7.06
C LEU A 150 15.29 -21.50 -8.25
N ALA A 151 16.60 -21.56 -8.50
CA ALA A 151 17.22 -20.88 -9.63
C ALA A 151 18.43 -21.67 -10.16
N THR A 152 18.55 -21.71 -11.48
CA THR A 152 19.71 -22.22 -12.22
C THR A 152 20.37 -21.06 -12.95
N LEU A 153 21.66 -20.85 -12.71
CA LEU A 153 22.42 -19.77 -13.32
C LEU A 153 23.28 -20.30 -14.47
N SER A 154 23.43 -19.51 -15.53
CA SER A 154 24.26 -19.89 -16.69
C SER A 154 25.76 -19.98 -16.38
N ASP A 155 26.19 -19.55 -15.20
CA ASP A 155 27.55 -19.73 -14.68
C ASP A 155 27.77 -21.06 -13.94
N GLY A 156 26.75 -21.93 -13.93
CA GLY A 156 26.80 -23.25 -13.33
C GLY A 156 26.41 -23.28 -11.84
N ARG A 157 26.09 -22.13 -11.22
CA ARG A 157 25.55 -22.09 -9.86
C ARG A 157 24.08 -22.49 -9.83
N PHE A 158 23.66 -23.06 -8.71
CA PHE A 158 22.27 -23.40 -8.44
C PHE A 158 21.87 -22.91 -7.05
N LEU A 159 20.66 -22.37 -6.93
CA LEU A 159 20.00 -22.13 -5.65
C LEU A 159 18.97 -23.23 -5.42
N GLU A 160 19.13 -23.95 -4.30
CA GLU A 160 18.20 -24.99 -3.89
C GLU A 160 16.82 -24.41 -3.56
N ASN A 161 15.78 -25.21 -3.82
CA ASN A 161 14.43 -24.84 -3.42
C ASN A 161 14.31 -24.99 -1.89
N PRO A 162 13.93 -23.93 -1.14
CA PRO A 162 13.78 -24.02 0.31
C PRO A 162 12.65 -24.97 0.76
N LYS A 163 11.76 -25.38 -0.15
CA LYS A 163 10.66 -26.33 0.07
C LYS A 163 9.96 -26.15 1.43
N PRO A 164 9.43 -24.96 1.72
CA PRO A 164 8.92 -24.62 3.05
C PRO A 164 7.76 -25.52 3.49
N LEU A 165 6.96 -26.05 2.55
CA LEU A 165 5.88 -26.98 2.84
C LEU A 165 6.39 -28.33 3.35
N GLU A 166 7.37 -28.95 2.68
CA GLU A 166 7.97 -30.22 3.13
C GLU A 166 8.59 -30.06 4.52
N ARG A 167 9.35 -28.98 4.76
CA ARG A 167 9.97 -28.68 6.07
C ARG A 167 8.98 -28.44 7.21
N SER A 168 7.72 -28.14 6.91
CA SER A 168 6.68 -27.90 7.94
C SER A 168 5.91 -29.17 8.32
N LEU A 169 6.13 -30.26 7.58
CA LEU A 169 5.49 -31.56 7.81
C LEU A 169 6.40 -32.54 8.59
N ASP A 170 7.68 -32.20 8.75
CA ASP A 170 8.66 -32.86 9.63
C ASP A 170 8.62 -32.25 11.05
#